data_AF-A0A453LXD9-F1
#
_entry.id   AF-A0A453LXD9-F1
#
_cell.length_a   1.000
_cell.length_b   1.000
_cell.length_c   1.000
_cell.angle_alpha   90.00
_cell.angle_beta   90.00
_cell.angle_gamma   90.00
#
_symmetry.space_group_name_H-M   'P 1'
#
loop_
_entity.id
_entity.type
_entity.pdbx_description
1 polymer ?
#
loop_
_entity_poly.entity_id
_entity_poly.type
_entity_poly.pdbx_seq_one_letter_code
_entity_poly.pdbx_strand_id
1 'polypeptide(L)' 'GEDGRWALKTEDGDELHLDTDDEIRFLVSSIKYPPIPVEQKEDDKPFAPMQINGSIKGDGLGLLAWWAA' A
#
# COMPACT_ATOMS: atom_id res chain seq x y z
N GLY A 1 -0.77 -11.79 8.37
CA GLY A 1 -0.22 -12.76 9.32
C GLY A 1 0.39 -13.89 8.54
N GLU A 2 0.30 -15.12 9.04
CA GLU A 2 0.71 -16.34 8.31
C GLU A 2 -0.04 -16.55 6.98
N ASP A 3 -1.14 -15.83 6.79
CA ASP A 3 -1.98 -15.76 5.59
C ASP A 3 -1.54 -14.71 4.55
N GLY A 4 -0.46 -13.96 4.81
CA GLY A 4 0.04 -12.90 3.92
C GLY A 4 -0.78 -11.61 3.92
N ARG A 5 -1.80 -11.49 4.78
CA ARG A 5 -2.64 -10.29 4.89
C ARG A 5 -2.10 -9.30 5.91
N TRP A 6 -2.33 -8.01 5.69
CA TRP A 6 -1.99 -6.98 6.66
C TRP A 6 -3.14 -6.79 7.64
N ALA A 7 -2.81 -6.69 8.93
CA ALA A 7 -3.76 -6.37 9.99
C ALA A 7 -3.20 -5.22 10.84
N LEU A 8 -4.02 -4.18 11.01
CA LEU A 8 -3.74 -3.04 11.88
C LEU A 8 -4.39 -3.31 13.25
N LYS A 9 -3.58 -3.32 14.30
CA LYS A 9 -4.07 -3.38 15.69
C LYS A 9 -4.38 -1.98 16.19
N THR A 10 -5.62 -1.74 16.61
CA THR A 10 -6.04 -0.47 17.22
C THR A 10 -5.64 -0.42 18.69
N GLU A 11 -5.68 0.77 19.29
CA GLU A 11 -5.42 0.94 20.73
C GLU A 11 -6.48 0.24 21.59
N ASP A 12 -7.71 0.12 21.07
CA ASP A 12 -8.82 -0.58 21.71
C ASP A 12 -8.72 -2.12 21.61
N GLY A 13 -7.70 -2.62 20.89
CA GLY A 13 -7.43 -4.05 20.73
C GLY A 13 -8.12 -4.72 19.54
N ASP A 14 -8.80 -3.94 18.70
CA ASP A 14 -9.42 -4.46 17.47
C ASP A 14 -8.37 -4.73 16.39
N GLU A 15 -8.65 -5.71 15.52
CA GLU A 15 -7.81 -6.04 14.37
C GLU A 15 -8.53 -5.67 13.05
N LEU A 16 -8.06 -4.59 12.43
CA LEU A 16 -8.56 -4.12 11.14
C LEU A 16 -7.74 -4.73 10.01
N HIS A 17 -8.38 -5.58 9.21
CA HIS A 17 -7.72 -6.30 8.12
C HIS A 17 -7.76 -5.50 6.82
N LEU A 18 -6.70 -5.60 6.02
CA LEU A 18 -6.66 -5.14 4.63
C LEU A 18 -6.75 -6.34 3.70
N ASP A 19 -7.79 -6.42 2.88
CA ASP A 19 -7.97 -7.43 1.84
C ASP A 19 -7.69 -6.86 0.44
N THR A 20 -7.57 -7.73 -0.56
CA THR A 20 -7.16 -7.34 -1.92
C THR A 20 -8.21 -6.56 -2.70
N ASP A 21 -9.49 -6.76 -2.37
CA ASP A 21 -10.62 -6.15 -3.06
C ASP A 21 -11.08 -4.83 -2.41
N ASP A 22 -10.40 -4.40 -1.33
CA ASP A 22 -10.78 -3.22 -0.58
C ASP A 22 -10.35 -1.91 -1.26
N GLU A 23 -11.25 -0.94 -1.27
CA GLU A 23 -10.91 0.43 -1.64
C GLU A 23 -10.19 1.14 -0.49
N ILE A 24 -8.99 1.67 -0.79
CA ILE A 24 -8.16 2.37 0.17
C ILE A 24 -7.95 3.85 -0.19
N ARG A 25 -7.86 4.69 0.84
CA ARG A 25 -7.34 6.05 0.75
C ARG A 25 -5.94 6.09 1.36
N PHE A 26 -4.96 6.53 0.58
CA PHE A 26 -3.59 6.72 1.06
C PHE A 26 -3.08 8.12 0.69
N LEU A 27 -2.18 8.64 1.52
CA LEU A 27 -1.49 9.90 1.27
C LEU A 27 -0.21 9.63 0.48
N VAL A 28 -0.05 10.28 -0.67
CA VAL A 28 1.19 10.23 -1.45
C VAL A 28 2.30 10.96 -0.71
N SER A 29 3.37 10.26 -0.36
CA SER A 29 4.54 10.85 0.32
C SER A 29 5.65 11.23 -0.64
N SER A 30 5.83 10.49 -1.73
CA SER A 30 6.78 10.81 -2.79
C SER A 30 6.46 10.09 -4.09
N ILE A 31 6.94 10.66 -5.20
CA ILE A 31 6.85 10.08 -6.54
C ILE A 31 8.26 10.04 -7.12
N LYS A 32 8.63 8.90 -7.70
CA LYS A 32 9.90 8.69 -8.40
C LYS A 32 9.63 8.20 -9.81
N TYR A 33 10.43 8.68 -10.76
CA TYR A 33 10.43 8.24 -12.15
C TYR A 33 11.80 7.64 -12.46
N PRO A 34 11.97 6.32 -12.25
CA PRO A 34 13.24 5.67 -12.55
C PRO A 34 13.54 5.74 -14.06
N PRO A 35 14.82 5.86 -14.45
CA PRO A 35 15.20 5.83 -15.85
C PRO A 35 14.87 4.46 -16.47
N ILE A 36 14.54 4.45 -17.77
CA ILE A 36 14.30 3.21 -18.51
C ILE A 36 15.59 2.37 -18.48
N PRO A 37 15.54 1.11 -17.98
CA PRO A 37 16.71 0.25 -17.96
C PRO A 37 17.19 -0.06 -19.38
N VAL A 38 18.49 0.12 -19.61
CA VAL A 38 19.13 -0.21 -20.90
C VAL A 38 19.29 -1.73 -21.06
N GLU A 39 19.53 -2.43 -19.96
CA GLU A 39 19.64 -3.88 -19.88
C GLU A 39 18.67 -4.40 -18.82
N GLN A 40 17.96 -5.50 -19.12
CA GLN A 40 17.12 -6.24 -18.16
C GLN A 40 17.46 -7.73 -18.30
N LYS A 41 17.98 -8.33 -17.24
CA LYS A 41 18.25 -9.77 -17.16
C LYS A 41 16.95 -10.53 -16.95
N GLU A 42 16.95 -11.82 -17.25
CA GLU A 42 15.76 -12.68 -17.10
C GLU A 42 15.21 -12.70 -15.66
N ASP A 43 16.10 -12.59 -14.67
CA ASP A 43 15.75 -12.59 -13.24
C ASP A 43 15.47 -11.18 -12.67
N ASP A 44 15.57 -10.12 -13.48
CA ASP A 44 15.31 -8.75 -13.00
C ASP A 44 13.81 -8.53 -12.78
N LYS A 45 13.47 -7.69 -11.80
CA LYS A 45 12.07 -7.28 -11.59
C LYS A 45 11.58 -6.49 -12.81
N PRO A 46 10.30 -6.64 -13.22
CA PRO A 46 9.73 -5.83 -14.28
C PRO A 46 9.91 -4.33 -14.04
N PHE A 47 10.26 -3.59 -15.10
CA PHE A 47 10.39 -2.15 -15.02
C PHE A 47 9.05 -1.47 -14.71
N ALA A 48 9.04 -0.62 -13.69
CA ALA A 48 7.93 0.27 -13.37
C ALA A 48 8.32 1.71 -13.73
N PRO A 49 7.65 2.37 -14.69
CA PRO A 49 8.00 3.73 -15.13
C PRO A 49 7.72 4.81 -14.08
N MET A 50 6.93 4.47 -13.06
CA MET A 50 6.59 5.36 -11.95
C MET A 50 6.48 4.54 -10.66
N GLN A 51 7.09 5.04 -9.60
CA GLN A 51 6.94 4.52 -8.26
C GLN A 51 6.34 5.60 -7.37
N ILE A 52 5.17 5.31 -6.80
CA ILE A 52 4.50 6.14 -5.81
C ILE A 52 4.71 5.49 -4.45
N ASN A 53 5.28 6.23 -3.49
CA ASN A 53 5.32 5.81 -2.10
C ASN A 53 4.15 6.49 -1.38
N GLY A 54 3.33 5.70 -0.69
CA GLY A 54 2.16 6.17 0.04
C GLY A 54 2.25 5.84 1.53
N SER A 55 1.43 6.52 2.33
CA SER A 55 1.20 6.22 3.75
C SER A 55 -0.30 6.15 4.02
N ILE A 56 -0.71 5.21 4.87
CA ILE A 56 -2.07 5.13 5.42
C ILE A 56 -2.13 5.56 6.89
N LYS A 57 -1.05 6.14 7.41
CA LYS A 57 -0.99 6.59 8.80
C LYS A 57 -1.68 7.95 8.94
N GLY A 58 -2.86 7.96 9.55
CA GLY A 58 -3.61 9.16 9.89
C GLY A 58 -5.12 8.97 9.73
N ASP A 59 -5.90 9.89 10.31
CA ASP A 59 -7.36 9.83 10.28
C ASP A 59 -7.89 9.94 8.85
N GLY A 60 -8.92 9.15 8.53
CA GLY A 60 -9.53 9.11 7.21
C GLY A 60 -8.69 8.39 6.13
N LEU A 61 -7.54 7.79 6.48
CA LEU A 61 -6.70 6.97 5.60
C LEU A 61 -6.87 5.46 5.90
N GLY A 62 -6.36 4.60 5.02
CA GLY A 62 -6.64 3.16 5.08
C GLY A 62 -7.90 2.80 4.32
N LEU A 63 -8.65 1.78 4.76
CA LEU A 63 -9.88 1.37 4.07
C LEU A 63 -10.94 2.45 4.19
N LEU A 64 -11.70 2.68 3.12
CA LEU A 64 -12.85 3.58 3.17
C LEU A 64 -13.91 3.09 4.18
N ALA A 65 -14.07 1.78 4.30
CA ALA A 65 -15.01 1.14 5.22
C ALA A 65 -14.69 1.39 6.71
N TRP A 66 -13.45 1.71 7.08
CA TRP A 66 -13.09 2.04 8.47
C TRP A 66 -13.71 3.36 8.95
N TRP A 67 -14.17 4.20 8.02
CA TRP A 67 -14.67 5.55 8.29
C TRP A 67 -16.14 5.71 7.93
N ALA A 68 -16.81 4.63 7.51
CA ALA A 68 -18.25 4.64 7.26
C ALA A 68 -18.99 4.64 8.61
N ALA A 69 -19.90 5.61 8.79
CA ALA A 69 -20.73 5.77 9.99
C ALA A 69 -21.98 4.88 9.93
#